data_AF-Q68RG1-F1
#
_entry.id   AF-Q68RG1-F1
#
_cell.length_a   1.000
_cell.length_b   1.000
_cell.length_c   1.000
_cell.angle_alpha   90.00
_cell.angle_beta   90.00
_cell.angle_gamma   90.00
#
_symmetry.space_group_name_H-M   'P 1'
#
loop_
_entity.id
_entity.type
_entity.pdbx_description
1 polymer ?
#
loop_
_entity_poly.entity_id
_entity_poly.type
_entity_poly.pdbx_seq_one_letter_code
_entity_poly.pdbx_strand_id
1 'polypeptide(L)' 'IIFLSGCYTAVAVAYIAGFLLEDRVVCNDKFAEDGARTVAQGTKKEGCTILFMMLYFFSMASSIWWVIL' A
#
# COMPACT_ATOMS: atom_id res chain seq x y z
N ILE A 1 15.00 8.95 16.27
CA ILE A 1 14.49 10.02 15.36
C ILE A 1 14.82 9.75 13.90
N ILE A 2 16.09 9.50 13.51
CA ILE A 2 16.46 9.26 12.10
C ILE A 2 15.70 8.06 11.49
N PHE A 3 15.66 6.93 12.20
CA PHE A 3 14.90 5.74 11.76
C PHE A 3 13.40 6.01 11.65
N LEU A 4 12.83 6.73 12.62
CA LEU A 4 11.42 7.11 12.61
C LEU A 4 11.09 8.00 11.39
N SER A 5 11.92 9.00 11.10
CA SER A 5 11.79 9.82 9.89
C SER A 5 11.90 8.97 8.62
N GLY A 6 12.82 8.01 8.57
CA GLY A 6 12.95 7.09 7.43
C GLY A 6 11.70 6.23 7.21
N CYS A 7 11.10 5.71 8.28
CA CYS A 7 9.85 4.96 8.20
C CYS A 7 8.71 5.81 7.63
N TYR A 8 8.55 7.06 8.11
CA TYR A 8 7.52 7.95 7.60
C TYR A 8 7.73 8.35 6.14
N THR A 9 8.98 8.56 5.71
CA THR A 9 9.29 8.82 4.29
C THR A 9 8.91 7.61 3.41
N ALA A 10 9.22 6.39 3.83
CA ALA A 10 8.85 5.18 3.10
C ALA A 10 7.32 5.02 2.98
N VAL A 11 6.59 5.30 4.07
CA VAL A 11 5.11 5.32 4.06
C VAL A 11 4.59 6.37 3.07
N ALA A 12 5.15 7.59 3.07
CA ALA A 12 4.76 8.64 2.14
C ALA A 12 4.99 8.22 0.67
N VAL A 13 6.13 7.60 0.35
CA VAL A 13 6.42 7.08 -0.99
C VAL A 13 5.41 6.00 -1.41
N ALA A 14 5.02 5.11 -0.50
CA ALA A 14 4.01 4.09 -0.79
C ALA A 14 2.65 4.71 -1.12
N TYR A 15 2.24 5.78 -0.43
CA TYR A 15 1.02 6.52 -0.77
C TYR A 15 1.10 7.24 -2.11
N ILE A 16 2.24 7.86 -2.44
CA ILE A 16 2.47 8.49 -3.74
C ILE A 16 2.41 7.45 -4.86
N ALA A 17 3.03 6.29 -4.66
CA ALA A 17 2.95 5.18 -5.60
C ALA A 17 1.50 4.71 -5.76
N GLY A 18 0.74 4.56 -4.67
CA GLY A 18 -0.69 4.23 -4.73
C GLY A 18 -1.50 5.25 -5.55
N PHE A 19 -1.20 6.54 -5.40
CA PHE A 19 -1.84 7.61 -6.19
C PHE A 19 -1.52 7.51 -7.69
N LEU A 20 -0.30 7.16 -8.07
CA LEU A 20 0.09 7.01 -9.48
C LEU A 20 -0.49 5.76 -10.14
N LEU A 21 -0.75 4.69 -9.37
CA LEU A 21 -1.28 3.43 -9.90
C LEU A 21 -2.82 3.38 -9.92
N GLU A 22 -3.50 4.32 -9.26
CA GLU A 22 -4.96 4.51 -9.23
C GLU A 22 -5.74 3.17 -9.15
N ASP A 23 -6.76 3.01 -10.00
CA ASP A 23 -7.61 1.84 -10.05
C ASP A 23 -6.93 0.59 -10.62
N ARG A 24 -5.76 0.71 -11.26
CA ARG A 24 -5.10 -0.46 -11.89
C ARG A 24 -4.56 -1.45 -10.88
N VAL A 25 -4.20 -0.98 -9.68
CA VAL A 25 -3.68 -1.84 -8.61
C VAL A 25 -4.79 -2.45 -7.76
N VAL A 26 -5.90 -1.73 -7.60
CA VAL A 26 -6.99 -2.10 -6.68
C VAL A 26 -8.12 -2.83 -7.39
N CYS A 27 -8.46 -2.46 -8.63
CA CYS A 27 -9.56 -3.08 -9.35
C CYS A 27 -9.11 -4.32 -10.13
N ASN A 28 -9.95 -5.36 -10.10
CA ASN A 28 -9.80 -6.49 -11.00
C ASN A 28 -10.34 -6.13 -12.41
N ASP A 29 -9.88 -6.85 -13.43
CA ASP A 29 -10.37 -6.66 -14.81
C ASP A 29 -11.86 -6.97 -14.90
N LYS A 30 -12.60 -6.18 -15.69
CA LYS A 30 -14.06 -6.28 -15.80
C LYS A 30 -14.45 -7.68 -16.26
N PHE A 31 -15.31 -8.36 -15.49
CA PHE A 31 -15.84 -9.68 -15.86
C PHE A 31 -16.88 -9.62 -17.01
N ALA A 32 -17.43 -8.44 -17.34
CA ALA A 32 -18.32 -8.17 -18.48
C ALA A 32 -18.30 -6.66 -18.83
N GLU A 33 -18.66 -6.26 -20.06
CA GLU A 33 -18.64 -4.85 -20.51
C GLU A 33 -19.46 -3.89 -19.63
N ASP A 34 -20.55 -4.36 -19.03
CA ASP A 34 -21.45 -3.64 -18.10
C ASP A 34 -21.23 -3.97 -16.61
N GLY A 35 -20.17 -4.68 -16.26
CA GLY A 35 -19.89 -5.10 -14.88
C GLY A 35 -19.19 -4.03 -14.04
N ALA A 36 -19.64 -3.83 -12.79
CA ALA A 36 -18.96 -3.00 -11.81
C ALA A 36 -17.53 -3.52 -11.55
N ARG A 37 -16.53 -2.61 -11.51
CA ARG A 37 -15.16 -2.97 -11.13
C ARG A 37 -15.15 -3.39 -9.67
N THR A 38 -14.85 -4.67 -9.40
CA THR A 38 -14.72 -5.16 -8.03
C THR A 38 -13.30 -4.97 -7.55
N VAL A 39 -13.18 -4.58 -6.27
CA VAL A 39 -11.89 -4.49 -5.60
C VAL A 39 -11.30 -5.90 -5.52
N ALA A 40 -10.05 -6.05 -5.97
CA ALA A 40 -9.34 -7.31 -5.91
C ALA A 40 -9.15 -7.69 -4.43
N GLN A 41 -9.82 -8.76 -4.01
CA GLN A 41 -9.70 -9.27 -2.66
C GLN A 41 -8.47 -10.18 -2.55
N GLY A 42 -7.55 -9.84 -1.64
CA GLY A 42 -6.35 -10.64 -1.34
C GLY A 42 -5.21 -10.52 -2.35
N THR A 43 -4.40 -11.57 -2.47
CA THR A 43 -3.13 -11.61 -3.25
C THR A 43 -3.31 -11.68 -4.77
N LYS A 44 -4.51 -11.41 -5.29
CA LYS A 44 -4.84 -11.65 -6.70
C LYS A 44 -4.17 -10.64 -7.65
N LYS A 45 -3.67 -9.53 -7.11
CA LYS A 45 -2.86 -8.51 -7.80
C LYS A 45 -1.57 -8.28 -7.02
N GLU A 46 -0.43 -8.53 -7.65
CA GLU A 46 0.90 -8.42 -7.01
C GLU A 46 1.18 -7.00 -6.51
N GLY A 47 0.78 -5.98 -7.28
CA GLY A 47 1.01 -4.57 -6.91
C GLY A 47 0.28 -4.13 -5.62
N CYS A 48 -0.93 -4.62 -5.38
CA CYS A 48 -1.66 -4.35 -4.14
C CYS A 48 -0.96 -4.99 -2.92
N THR A 49 -0.47 -6.23 -3.08
CA THR A 49 0.26 -6.94 -2.03
C THR A 49 1.56 -6.25 -1.64
N ILE A 50 2.32 -5.77 -2.63
CA ILE A 50 3.60 -5.07 -2.38
C ILE A 50 3.37 -3.74 -1.67
N LEU A 51 2.38 -2.96 -2.10
CA LEU A 51 2.00 -1.71 -1.43
C LEU A 51 1.54 -1.96 0.01
N PHE A 52 0.72 -2.99 0.21
CA PHE A 52 0.30 -3.41 1.54
C PHE A 52 1.50 -3.82 2.42
N MET A 53 2.41 -4.65 1.91
CA MET A 53 3.60 -5.07 2.65
C MET A 53 4.47 -3.89 3.07
N MET A 54 4.73 -2.95 2.17
CA MET A 54 5.51 -1.75 2.49
C MET A 54 4.82 -0.89 3.56
N LEU A 55 3.55 -0.55 3.36
CA LEU A 55 2.78 0.24 4.32
C LEU A 55 2.75 -0.43 5.71
N TYR A 56 2.44 -1.72 5.75
CA TYR A 56 2.35 -2.48 6.99
C TYR A 56 3.68 -2.53 7.74
N PHE A 57 4.77 -2.88 7.05
CA PHE A 57 6.08 -3.01 7.66
C PHE A 57 6.58 -1.66 8.22
N PHE A 58 6.54 -0.60 7.41
CA PHE A 58 7.08 0.69 7.83
C PHE A 58 6.21 1.40 8.86
N SER A 59 4.87 1.25 8.81
CA SER A 59 4.00 1.76 9.88
C SER A 59 4.24 1.04 11.20
N MET A 60 4.27 -0.30 11.22
CA MET A 60 4.54 -1.04 12.46
C MET A 60 5.92 -0.74 13.02
N ALA A 61 6.94 -0.64 12.16
CA ALA A 61 8.28 -0.23 12.56
C ALA A 61 8.29 1.17 13.18
N SER A 62 7.54 2.13 12.61
CA SER A 62 7.46 3.50 13.14
C SER A 62 6.88 3.54 14.56
N SER A 63 5.83 2.77 14.83
CA SER A 63 5.22 2.64 16.17
C SER A 63 6.19 2.06 17.18
N ILE A 64 6.99 1.06 16.80
CA ILE A 64 8.02 0.46 17.67
C ILE A 64 9.13 1.48 17.96
N TRP A 65 9.64 2.16 16.93
CA TRP A 65 10.67 3.19 17.09
C TRP A 65 10.20 4.39 17.92
N TRP A 66 8.91 4.70 17.88
CA TRP A 66 8.31 5.74 18.72
C TRP A 66 8.26 5.32 20.21
N VAL A 67 8.01 4.04 20.50
CA VAL A 67 7.98 3.53 21.89
C VAL A 67 9.38 3.40 22.49
N ILE A 68 10.37 3.01 21.68
CA ILE A 68 11.76 2.81 22.14
C ILE A 68 12.44 4.15 22.44
N LEU A 69 12.03 5.20 21.73
CA LEU A 69 12.60 6.55 21.83
C LEU A 69 11.97 7.35 22.96
#